data_AF-A0A960P385-F1
#
_entry.id   AF-A0A960P385-F1
#
_cell.length_a   1.000
_cell.length_b   1.000
_cell.length_c   1.000
_cell.angle_alpha   90.00
_cell.angle_beta   90.00
_cell.angle_gamma   90.00
#
_symmetry.space_group_name_H-M   'P 1'
#
loop_
_entity.id
_entity.type
_entity.pdbx_description
1 polymer ?
#
loop_
_entity_poly.entity_id
_entity_poly.type
_entity_poly.pdbx_seq_one_letter_code
_entity_poly.pdbx_strand_id
1 'polypeptide(L)'
;MRSTKQENTSTKPPSPQAPARRRRVTGLLAGAAMVAVLASACNVPVEKWVPDFNGDGTISQAEVDRQAQVVGNAIAQAVDQQRRSVQQHPFLTCVRQHESDRTGGWPFTGGYSAQNPRSSASGAYQFIDSTWRTAAARAGHPGYSRAKYAPWYVQDAVALYTINHGGRSHWRGTGC
;
A
#
# COMPACT_ATOMS: atom_id res chain seq x y z
N MET A 1 -70.93 -3.56 -9.17
CA MET A 1 -71.28 -3.36 -10.60
C MET A 1 -70.47 -2.20 -11.15
N ARG A 2 -69.77 -2.44 -12.28
CA ARG A 2 -69.33 -1.49 -13.34
C ARG A 2 -68.58 -0.21 -12.89
N SER A 3 -67.27 -0.12 -13.11
CA SER A 3 -66.59 0.19 -14.38
C SER A 3 -66.65 1.67 -14.76
N THR A 4 -65.55 2.39 -14.52
CA THR A 4 -65.10 3.49 -15.37
C THR A 4 -63.60 3.36 -15.61
N LYS A 5 -63.27 2.94 -16.84
CA LYS A 5 -61.99 3.18 -17.50
C LYS A 5 -61.78 4.68 -17.61
N GLN A 6 -60.58 5.16 -17.30
CA GLN A 6 -59.98 6.26 -18.05
C GLN A 6 -58.60 5.83 -18.51
N GLU A 7 -58.50 5.64 -19.83
CA GLU A 7 -57.26 5.73 -20.60
C GLU A 7 -56.62 7.09 -20.31
N ASN A 8 -55.37 7.08 -19.85
CA ASN A 8 -54.51 8.25 -19.95
C ASN A 8 -53.38 7.94 -20.92
N THR A 9 -53.43 8.69 -22.00
CA THR A 9 -52.58 8.62 -23.17
C THR A 9 -51.14 8.96 -22.85
N SER A 10 -50.26 8.20 -23.50
CA SER A 10 -48.82 8.38 -23.57
C SER A 10 -48.46 9.75 -24.16
N THR A 11 -47.80 10.58 -23.36
CA THR A 11 -46.94 11.67 -23.86
C THR A 11 -45.64 11.66 -23.06
N LYS A 12 -44.65 10.97 -23.64
CA LYS A 12 -43.25 10.98 -23.22
C LYS A 12 -42.69 12.41 -23.37
N PRO A 13 -42.23 13.07 -22.30
CA PRO A 13 -41.54 14.35 -22.45
C PRO A 13 -40.18 14.13 -23.12
N PRO A 14 -39.75 15.03 -24.03
CA PRO A 14 -38.46 14.91 -24.70
C PRO A 14 -37.31 15.06 -23.70
N SER A 15 -36.36 14.12 -23.77
CA SER A 15 -35.12 14.13 -22.99
C SER A 15 -34.37 15.45 -23.09
N PRO A 16 -33.87 16.01 -21.98
CA PRO A 16 -32.87 17.07 -22.02
C PRO A 16 -31.59 16.52 -22.68
N GLN A 17 -31.19 17.12 -23.79
CA GLN A 17 -29.95 16.80 -24.48
C GLN A 17 -28.77 17.11 -23.56
N ALA A 18 -27.95 16.10 -23.29
CA ALA A 18 -26.72 16.23 -22.53
C ALA A 18 -25.75 17.20 -23.25
N PRO A 19 -25.09 18.13 -22.53
CA PRO A 19 -24.08 18.99 -23.14
C PRO A 19 -22.92 18.14 -23.66
N ALA A 20 -22.58 18.36 -24.94
CA ALA A 20 -21.47 17.72 -25.64
C ALA A 20 -20.17 17.90 -24.85
N ARG A 21 -19.62 16.78 -24.37
CA ARG A 21 -18.36 16.73 -23.62
C ARG A 21 -17.20 17.06 -24.56
N ARG A 22 -16.84 18.35 -24.66
CA ARG A 22 -15.53 18.78 -25.21
C ARG A 22 -14.42 18.23 -24.31
N ARG A 23 -13.86 17.08 -24.67
CA ARG A 23 -12.58 16.61 -24.10
C ARG A 23 -11.48 17.53 -24.60
N ARG A 24 -11.11 18.53 -23.80
CA ARG A 24 -9.81 19.18 -23.91
C ARG A 24 -8.75 18.13 -23.59
N VAL A 25 -7.96 17.80 -24.60
CA VAL A 25 -6.71 17.05 -24.47
C VAL A 25 -5.68 18.03 -23.94
N THR A 26 -5.43 18.04 -22.64
CA THR A 26 -4.30 18.74 -22.03
C THR A 26 -4.12 18.23 -20.60
N GLY A 27 -2.95 17.68 -20.28
CA GLY A 27 -2.59 17.27 -18.92
C GLY A 27 -2.24 15.79 -18.75
N LEU A 28 -1.46 15.21 -19.66
CA LEU A 28 -0.77 13.93 -19.47
C LEU A 28 0.71 14.12 -19.83
N LEU A 29 1.42 14.90 -19.01
CA LEU A 29 2.87 15.07 -19.08
C LEU A 29 3.49 15.08 -17.67
N ALA A 30 3.05 14.17 -16.80
CA ALA A 30 3.73 13.90 -15.53
C ALA A 30 3.87 12.39 -15.21
N GLY A 31 3.52 11.51 -16.16
CA GLY A 31 3.52 10.06 -15.95
C GLY A 31 4.40 9.26 -16.91
N ALA A 32 5.03 9.91 -17.89
CA ALA A 32 5.76 9.20 -18.95
C ALA A 32 7.28 9.07 -18.73
N ALA A 33 7.84 9.68 -17.68
CA ALA A 33 9.29 9.66 -17.45
C ALA A 33 9.79 8.46 -16.61
N MET A 34 8.91 7.69 -15.96
CA MET A 34 9.34 6.60 -15.05
C MET A 34 9.09 5.17 -15.56
N VAL A 35 8.55 4.96 -16.77
CA VAL A 35 8.23 3.59 -17.26
C VAL A 35 8.98 3.21 -18.56
N ALA A 36 9.70 4.14 -19.20
CA ALA A 36 10.52 3.84 -20.38
C ALA A 36 11.96 3.42 -20.04
N VAL A 37 12.20 2.73 -18.91
CA VAL A 37 13.57 2.38 -18.45
C VAL A 37 13.91 0.89 -18.59
N LEU A 38 12.97 0.01 -18.97
CA LEU A 38 13.21 -1.45 -18.93
C LEU A 38 13.30 -2.18 -20.28
N ALA A 39 13.32 -1.50 -21.44
CA ALA A 39 13.30 -2.19 -22.74
C ALA A 39 14.38 -1.78 -23.76
N SER A 40 15.37 -0.96 -23.38
CA SER A 40 16.45 -0.51 -24.28
C SER A 40 17.85 -0.57 -23.65
N ALA A 41 18.02 -1.42 -22.62
CA ALA A 41 19.22 -1.51 -21.81
C ALA A 41 20.34 -2.42 -22.36
N CYS A 42 20.57 -2.43 -23.68
CA CYS A 42 21.68 -3.22 -24.24
C CYS A 42 22.71 -2.44 -25.06
N ASN A 43 22.61 -1.12 -25.29
CA ASN A 43 23.64 -0.44 -26.11
C ASN A 43 23.76 1.09 -25.95
N VAL A 44 23.45 1.67 -24.79
CA VAL A 44 23.72 3.10 -24.55
C VAL A 44 24.98 3.23 -23.69
N PRO A 45 26.05 3.91 -24.16
CA PRO A 45 27.18 4.23 -23.30
C PRO A 45 26.70 5.10 -22.14
N VAL A 46 27.09 4.71 -20.93
CA VAL A 46 26.60 5.25 -19.64
C VAL A 46 27.01 6.73 -19.41
N GLU A 47 27.77 7.34 -20.31
CA GLU A 47 28.50 8.59 -20.07
C GLU A 47 27.68 9.89 -20.15
N LYS A 48 26.34 9.88 -20.15
CA LYS A 48 25.59 11.15 -20.32
C LYS A 48 24.22 11.28 -19.65
N TRP A 49 24.02 10.66 -18.49
CA TRP A 49 22.78 10.80 -17.73
C TRP A 49 22.91 11.50 -16.38
N VAL A 50 24.11 11.93 -16.00
CA VAL A 50 24.33 12.69 -14.76
C VAL A 50 24.38 14.18 -15.10
N PRO A 51 23.39 14.99 -14.70
CA PRO A 51 23.46 16.44 -14.84
C PRO A 51 24.67 16.96 -14.05
N ASP A 52 25.41 17.88 -14.65
CA ASP A 52 26.42 18.68 -13.95
C ASP A 52 25.68 19.81 -13.20
N PHE A 53 25.61 19.68 -11.87
CA PHE A 53 24.81 20.58 -11.02
C PHE A 53 25.53 21.86 -10.61
N ASN A 54 26.87 21.88 -10.66
CA ASN A 54 27.65 23.09 -10.37
C ASN A 54 28.09 23.82 -11.65
N GLY A 55 27.86 23.21 -12.82
CA GLY A 55 28.08 23.81 -14.13
C GLY A 55 29.57 23.98 -14.45
N ASP A 56 30.45 23.22 -13.80
CA ASP A 56 31.90 23.32 -13.99
C ASP A 56 32.42 22.49 -15.18
N GLY A 57 31.53 21.76 -15.86
CA GLY A 57 31.82 20.91 -17.01
C GLY A 57 32.39 19.55 -16.63
N THR A 58 32.49 19.22 -15.34
CA THR A 58 33.06 17.97 -14.82
C THR A 58 32.15 17.33 -13.77
N ILE A 59 32.04 16.00 -13.81
CA ILE A 59 31.35 15.26 -12.75
C ILE A 59 32.40 14.83 -11.74
N SER A 60 32.53 15.59 -10.65
CA SER A 60 33.40 15.20 -9.53
C SER A 60 32.81 14.02 -8.75
N GLN A 61 33.68 13.20 -8.13
CA GLN A 61 33.22 12.11 -7.26
C GLN A 61 32.33 12.62 -6.12
N ALA A 62 32.63 13.82 -5.59
CA ALA A 62 31.82 14.44 -4.54
C ALA A 62 30.38 14.77 -5.01
N GLU A 63 30.21 15.11 -6.29
CA GLU A 63 28.88 15.36 -6.88
C GLU A 63 28.11 14.05 -7.05
N VAL A 64 28.77 12.98 -7.53
CA VAL A 64 28.19 11.63 -7.58
C VAL A 64 27.77 11.14 -6.19
N ASP A 65 28.62 11.32 -5.17
CA ASP A 65 28.33 10.92 -3.79
C ASP A 65 27.14 11.69 -3.21
N ARG A 66 27.05 13.00 -3.48
CA ARG A 66 25.91 13.83 -3.07
C ARG A 66 24.62 13.35 -3.72
N GLN A 67 24.64 13.02 -5.00
CA GLN A 67 23.46 12.49 -5.69
C GLN A 67 23.05 11.13 -5.16
N ALA A 68 24.02 10.24 -4.92
CA ALA A 68 23.76 8.94 -4.29
C ALA A 68 23.07 9.11 -2.93
N GLN A 69 23.50 10.10 -2.12
CA GLN A 69 22.85 10.43 -0.86
C GLN A 69 21.43 10.98 -1.05
N VAL A 70 21.22 11.91 -1.99
CA VAL A 70 19.89 12.48 -2.28
C VAL A 70 18.91 11.39 -2.71
N VAL A 71 19.31 10.55 -3.68
CA VAL A 71 18.50 9.44 -4.17
C VAL A 71 18.25 8.41 -3.06
N GLY A 72 19.28 8.06 -2.29
CA GLY A 72 19.16 7.13 -1.16
C GLY A 72 18.16 7.61 -0.11
N ASN A 73 18.23 8.89 0.26
CA ASN A 73 17.29 9.51 1.21
C ASN A 73 15.86 9.54 0.67
N ALA A 74 15.67 9.89 -0.61
CA ALA A 74 14.36 9.90 -1.23
C ALA A 74 13.72 8.51 -1.27
N ILE A 75 14.50 7.47 -1.58
CA ILE A 75 14.04 6.07 -1.56
C ILE A 75 13.67 5.65 -0.14
N ALA A 76 14.51 5.96 0.86
CA ALA A 76 14.24 5.63 2.25
C ALA A 76 12.93 6.27 2.75
N GLN A 77 12.70 7.55 2.41
CA GLN A 77 11.45 8.25 2.72
C GLN A 77 10.25 7.59 2.04
N ALA A 78 10.35 7.26 0.75
CA ALA A 78 9.27 6.61 0.02
C ALA A 78 8.91 5.24 0.62
N VAL A 79 9.91 4.45 1.02
CA VAL A 79 9.71 3.17 1.71
C VAL A 79 9.03 3.35 3.06
N ASP A 80 9.42 4.35 3.85
CA ASP A 80 8.76 4.63 5.13
C ASP A 80 7.30 5.05 4.93
N GLN A 81 7.01 5.94 3.98
CA GLN A 81 5.65 6.35 3.65
C GLN A 81 4.78 5.15 3.23
N GLN A 82 5.32 4.23 2.44
CA GLN A 82 4.60 3.02 2.07
C GLN A 82 4.35 2.10 3.28
N ARG A 83 5.32 1.95 4.19
CA ARG A 83 5.12 1.16 5.41
C ARG A 83 4.05 1.80 6.31
N ARG A 84 4.04 3.13 6.41
CA ARG A 84 3.02 3.88 7.16
C ARG A 84 1.63 3.75 6.55
N SER A 85 1.51 3.73 5.22
CA SER A 85 0.23 3.53 4.55
C SER A 85 -0.36 2.13 4.84
N VAL A 86 0.48 1.09 4.85
CA VAL A 86 0.08 -0.26 5.27
C VAL A 86 -0.27 -0.28 6.76
N GLN A 87 0.54 0.36 7.60
CA GLN A 87 0.26 0.50 9.03
C GLN A 87 -1.12 1.11 9.24
N GLN A 88 -1.51 2.12 8.47
CA GLN A 88 -2.80 2.81 8.61
C GLN A 88 -3.97 2.11 7.91
N HIS A 89 -3.76 0.94 7.29
CA HIS A 89 -4.82 0.23 6.58
C HIS A 89 -6.04 -0.02 7.50
N PRO A 90 -7.28 0.37 7.12
CA PRO A 90 -8.42 0.39 8.03
C PRO A 90 -8.71 -0.96 8.70
N PHE A 91 -8.71 -2.06 7.93
CA PHE A 91 -8.90 -3.40 8.49
C PHE A 91 -7.77 -3.80 9.44
N LEU A 92 -6.52 -3.51 9.09
CA LEU A 92 -5.38 -3.92 9.91
C LEU A 92 -5.35 -3.15 11.23
N THR A 93 -5.66 -1.86 11.18
CA THR A 93 -5.85 -1.00 12.34
C THR A 93 -6.94 -1.56 13.27
N CYS A 94 -8.10 -1.94 12.73
CA CYS A 94 -9.18 -2.55 13.49
C CYS A 94 -8.74 -3.86 14.17
N VAL A 95 -8.07 -4.76 13.42
CA VAL A 95 -7.58 -6.03 13.96
C VAL A 95 -6.55 -5.81 15.06
N ARG A 96 -5.51 -4.97 14.84
CA ARG A 96 -4.49 -4.70 15.86
C ARG A 96 -5.12 -4.18 17.15
N GLN A 97 -6.06 -3.25 17.04
CA GLN A 97 -6.78 -2.70 18.20
C GLN A 97 -7.50 -3.78 19.01
N HIS A 98 -8.20 -4.70 18.33
CA HIS A 98 -8.91 -5.79 18.98
C HIS A 98 -7.96 -6.82 19.62
N GLU A 99 -6.93 -7.21 18.87
CA GLU A 99 -6.07 -8.34 19.15
C GLU A 99 -4.98 -8.05 20.19
N SER A 100 -4.42 -6.83 20.19
CA SER A 100 -3.22 -6.55 21.00
C SER A 100 -3.11 -5.12 21.53
N ASP A 101 -3.73 -4.13 20.88
CA ASP A 101 -3.58 -2.70 21.20
C ASP A 101 -4.75 -2.11 22.02
N ARG A 102 -5.42 -2.92 22.85
CA ARG A 102 -6.66 -2.56 23.57
C ARG A 102 -6.59 -1.30 24.43
N THR A 103 -5.40 -0.86 24.83
CA THR A 103 -5.15 0.29 25.71
C THR A 103 -4.38 1.43 25.04
N GLY A 104 -4.01 1.30 23.76
CA GLY A 104 -3.21 2.30 23.05
C GLY A 104 -4.03 3.46 22.51
N GLY A 105 -3.51 4.68 22.64
CA GLY A 105 -3.96 5.81 21.80
C GLY A 105 -3.39 5.69 20.39
N TRP A 106 -4.04 6.32 19.41
CA TRP A 106 -3.54 6.34 18.04
C TRP A 106 -2.15 7.01 17.97
N PRO A 107 -1.17 6.49 17.20
CA PRO A 107 -1.23 5.27 16.40
C PRO A 107 -1.01 4.00 17.23
N PHE A 108 -1.82 2.97 16.95
CA PHE A 108 -1.78 1.67 17.61
C PHE A 108 -0.48 0.93 17.28
N THR A 109 0.50 1.04 18.17
CA THR A 109 1.89 0.59 18.00
C THR A 109 2.41 -0.25 19.17
N GLY A 110 1.61 -0.48 20.21
CA GLY A 110 2.01 -1.24 21.40
C GLY A 110 1.93 -2.77 21.22
N GLY A 111 1.16 -3.23 20.25
CA GLY A 111 0.81 -4.64 20.07
C GLY A 111 1.87 -5.48 19.37
N TYR A 112 2.86 -4.87 18.74
CA TYR A 112 3.83 -5.60 17.91
C TYR A 112 4.70 -6.59 18.70
N SER A 113 4.90 -6.38 20.01
CA SER A 113 5.60 -7.33 20.88
C SER A 113 4.66 -8.22 21.70
N ALA A 114 3.35 -8.15 21.48
CA ALA A 114 2.36 -8.84 22.29
C ALA A 114 2.55 -10.36 22.26
N GLN A 115 2.28 -11.00 23.39
CA GLN A 115 2.32 -12.45 23.54
C GLN A 115 1.05 -12.89 24.26
N ASN A 116 0.31 -13.81 23.67
CA ASN A 116 -0.76 -14.49 24.38
C ASN A 116 -0.13 -15.43 25.45
N PRO A 117 -0.52 -15.35 26.73
CA PRO A 117 0.06 -16.20 27.77
C PRO A 117 -0.39 -17.67 27.70
N ARG A 118 -1.44 -17.98 26.93
CA ARG A 118 -2.05 -19.32 26.86
C ARG A 118 -1.85 -20.00 25.50
N SER A 119 -1.23 -19.35 24.53
CA SER A 119 -1.01 -19.91 23.20
C SER A 119 0.27 -19.37 22.56
N SER A 120 0.65 -19.89 21.39
CA SER A 120 1.76 -19.33 20.61
C SER A 120 1.40 -18.04 19.87
N ALA A 121 0.13 -17.60 19.92
CA ALA A 121 -0.30 -16.36 19.29
C ALA A 121 0.57 -15.18 19.78
N SER A 122 1.11 -14.41 18.85
CA SER A 122 2.00 -13.29 19.17
C SER A 122 1.95 -12.19 18.11
N GLY A 123 2.54 -11.05 18.44
CA GLY A 123 2.57 -9.87 17.58
C GLY A 123 1.22 -9.17 17.50
N ALA A 124 1.17 -8.13 16.68
CA ALA A 124 0.02 -7.22 16.68
C ALA A 124 -1.28 -7.87 16.17
N TYR A 125 -1.15 -8.91 15.35
CA TYR A 125 -2.24 -9.65 14.72
C TYR A 125 -2.47 -11.04 15.31
N GLN A 126 -1.76 -11.36 16.40
CA GLN A 126 -1.90 -12.61 17.15
C GLN A 126 -1.73 -13.88 16.29
N PHE A 127 -0.77 -13.87 15.36
CA PHE A 127 -0.45 -15.06 14.59
C PHE A 127 0.10 -16.18 15.47
N ILE A 128 -0.42 -17.39 15.30
CA ILE A 128 0.16 -18.64 15.82
C ILE A 128 1.45 -18.94 15.05
N ASP A 129 2.49 -19.44 15.74
CA ASP A 129 3.85 -19.65 15.18
C ASP A 129 3.86 -20.41 13.83
N SER A 130 3.07 -21.46 13.66
CA SER A 130 3.01 -22.24 12.41
C SER A 130 2.43 -21.44 11.24
N THR A 131 1.33 -20.73 11.49
CA THR A 131 0.69 -19.83 10.51
C THR A 131 1.62 -18.69 10.16
N TRP A 132 2.25 -18.08 11.17
CA TRP A 132 3.23 -17.01 11.00
C TRP A 132 4.35 -17.43 10.06
N ARG A 133 5.05 -18.53 10.33
CA ARG A 133 6.20 -18.95 9.51
C ARG A 133 5.81 -19.18 8.05
N THR A 134 4.63 -19.77 7.81
CA THR A 134 4.12 -19.99 6.45
C THR A 134 3.77 -18.67 5.76
N ALA A 135 2.99 -17.81 6.41
CA ALA A 135 2.56 -16.54 5.85
C ALA A 135 3.73 -15.59 5.62
N ALA A 136 4.66 -15.51 6.57
CA ALA A 136 5.85 -14.67 6.49
C ALA A 136 6.77 -15.09 5.34
N ALA A 137 7.03 -16.39 5.17
CA ALA A 137 7.80 -16.88 4.02
C ALA A 137 7.12 -16.52 2.68
N ARG A 138 5.81 -16.72 2.57
CA ARG A 138 5.04 -16.39 1.36
C ARG A 138 4.96 -14.89 1.06
N ALA A 139 4.98 -14.06 2.10
CA ALA A 139 5.02 -12.61 2.00
C ALA A 139 6.43 -12.06 1.74
N GLY A 140 7.46 -12.91 1.58
CA GLY A 140 8.84 -12.47 1.33
C GLY A 140 9.62 -12.06 2.59
N HIS A 141 9.16 -12.46 3.77
CA HIS A 141 9.78 -12.16 5.07
C HIS A 141 10.07 -13.41 5.91
N PRO A 142 10.80 -14.43 5.39
CA PRO A 142 11.20 -15.58 6.18
C PRO A 142 12.21 -15.18 7.29
N GLY A 143 12.49 -16.10 8.21
CA GLY A 143 13.57 -15.96 9.21
C GLY A 143 13.11 -15.55 10.61
N TYR A 144 11.89 -15.06 10.78
CA TYR A 144 11.32 -14.79 12.10
C TYR A 144 10.58 -16.02 12.63
N SER A 145 11.03 -16.58 13.74
CA SER A 145 10.42 -17.78 14.33
C SER A 145 8.99 -17.52 14.85
N ARG A 146 8.70 -16.28 15.28
CA ARG A 146 7.40 -15.82 15.80
C ARG A 146 7.13 -14.39 15.34
N ALA A 147 5.86 -14.01 15.25
CA ALA A 147 5.45 -12.68 14.82
C ALA A 147 6.01 -11.56 15.71
N LYS A 148 6.01 -11.73 17.04
CA LYS A 148 6.53 -10.72 17.98
C LYS A 148 8.01 -10.38 17.83
N TYR A 149 8.79 -11.23 17.15
CA TYR A 149 10.22 -10.96 16.89
C TYR A 149 10.46 -10.21 15.59
N ALA A 150 9.43 -10.12 14.74
CA ALA A 150 9.52 -9.38 13.50
C ALA A 150 9.30 -7.88 13.76
N PRO A 151 10.02 -6.99 13.06
CA PRO A 151 9.75 -5.56 13.07
C PRO A 151 8.29 -5.27 12.72
N TRP A 152 7.76 -4.15 13.20
CA TRP A 152 6.36 -3.75 13.00
C TRP A 152 5.93 -3.79 11.52
N TYR A 153 6.78 -3.28 10.62
CA TYR A 153 6.47 -3.20 9.19
C TYR A 153 6.41 -4.58 8.53
N VAL A 154 7.14 -5.57 9.08
CA VAL A 154 7.07 -6.95 8.60
C VAL A 154 5.75 -7.58 9.02
N GLN A 155 5.33 -7.39 10.27
CA GLN A 155 4.04 -7.90 10.74
C GLN A 155 2.87 -7.32 9.94
N ASP A 156 2.90 -6.01 9.69
CA ASP A 156 1.91 -5.31 8.86
C ASP A 156 1.88 -5.85 7.42
N ALA A 157 3.05 -6.04 6.80
CA ALA A 157 3.15 -6.59 5.44
C ALA A 157 2.62 -8.03 5.36
N VAL A 158 2.95 -8.88 6.34
CA VAL A 158 2.45 -10.27 6.39
C VAL A 158 0.94 -10.32 6.61
N ALA A 159 0.40 -9.44 7.45
CA ALA A 159 -1.05 -9.34 7.65
C ALA A 159 -1.75 -8.85 6.38
N LEU A 160 -1.21 -7.81 5.71
CA LEU A 160 -1.73 -7.33 4.42
C LEU A 160 -1.71 -8.44 3.35
N TYR A 161 -0.60 -9.17 3.24
CA TYR A 161 -0.50 -10.32 2.35
C TYR A 161 -1.60 -11.33 2.67
N THR A 162 -1.76 -11.69 3.94
CA THR A 162 -2.73 -12.70 4.41
C THR A 162 -4.15 -12.33 4.00
N ILE A 163 -4.58 -11.07 4.20
CA ILE A 163 -5.95 -10.64 3.84
C ILE A 163 -6.15 -10.60 2.32
N ASN A 164 -5.13 -10.22 1.56
CA ASN A 164 -5.18 -10.18 0.10
C ASN A 164 -5.20 -11.58 -0.54
N HIS A 165 -4.83 -12.61 0.23
CA HIS A 165 -4.81 -14.02 -0.19
C HIS A 165 -5.90 -14.86 0.49
N GLY A 166 -7.00 -14.23 0.92
CA GLY A 166 -8.19 -14.92 1.43
C GLY A 166 -8.16 -15.27 2.92
N GLY A 167 -7.10 -14.91 3.64
CA GLY A 167 -6.95 -15.15 5.09
C GLY A 167 -7.71 -14.16 5.99
N ARG A 168 -8.61 -13.32 5.43
CA ARG A 168 -9.39 -12.37 6.22
C ARG A 168 -10.25 -13.05 7.30
N SER A 169 -10.72 -14.27 7.04
CA SER A 169 -11.53 -15.06 7.98
C SER A 169 -10.80 -15.45 9.26
N HIS A 170 -9.45 -15.39 9.30
CA HIS A 170 -8.68 -15.63 10.51
C HIS A 170 -9.01 -14.65 11.64
N TRP A 171 -9.53 -13.47 11.30
CA TRP A 171 -9.93 -12.42 12.25
C TRP A 171 -11.45 -12.20 12.29
N ARG A 172 -12.27 -13.18 11.87
CA ARG A 172 -13.74 -13.02 11.84
C ARG A 172 -14.36 -12.65 13.22
N GLY A 173 -13.69 -12.99 14.32
CA GLY A 173 -14.14 -12.68 15.68
C GLY A 173 -13.87 -11.24 16.15
N THR A 174 -13.12 -10.43 15.39
CA THR A 174 -12.70 -9.10 15.85
C THR A 174 -13.76 -8.02 15.65
N GLY A 175 -14.80 -8.28 14.84
CA GLY A 175 -15.76 -7.25 14.41
C GLY A 175 -15.23 -6.34 13.30
N CYS A 176 -14.11 -6.75 12.69
CA CYS A 176 -13.55 -6.20 11.46
C CYS A 176 -13.96 -7.12 10.28
#